data_AF-B4D6G6-F1
#
_entry.id   AF-B4D6G6-F1
#
_cell.length_a   1.000
_cell.length_b   1.000
_cell.length_c   1.000
_cell.angle_alpha   90.00
_cell.angle_beta   90.00
_cell.angle_gamma   90.00
#
_symmetry.space_group_name_H-M   'P 1'
#
loop_
_entity.id
_entity.type
_entity.pdbx_description
1 polymer ?
#
loop_
_entity_poly.entity_id
_entity_poly.type
_entity_poly.pdbx_seq_one_letter_code
_entity_poly.pdbx_strand_id
1 'polypeptide(L)'
;MFRPVYSVLLFALVAAVSTYAAENGAADFEGAYFKATEQAKAEYRQAFAASLSKATKAEIYLLDFEVQHHDPGDIQWQIHPPKDQFPIEKGKTCRILKRKILTGDEIKKLLPSLQATIGAKENHGGAMCHFPIHGLRLWTGDQLVLETNICWSCHNLYLQYPDYTMGVIGAWNKTLEEFMKDWMPIPEEELARFQAKYGNSL
;
A
#
# COMPACT_ATOMS: atom_id res chain seq x y z
N MET A 1 -10.80 23.60 8.17
CA MET A 1 -9.44 24.18 8.05
C MET A 1 -8.79 23.54 6.82
N PHE A 2 -8.82 24.23 5.67
CA PHE A 2 -8.32 23.70 4.39
C PHE A 2 -6.80 23.57 4.43
N ARG A 3 -6.27 22.38 4.13
CA ARG A 3 -4.83 22.09 4.16
C ARG A 3 -4.14 22.76 2.96
N PRO A 4 -3.11 23.61 3.15
CA PRO A 4 -2.39 24.32 2.08
C PRO A 4 -1.47 23.42 1.23
N VAL A 5 -1.43 22.12 1.49
CA VAL A 5 -0.52 21.17 0.82
C VAL A 5 -0.97 20.88 -0.63
N TYR A 6 -2.28 20.97 -0.91
CA TYR A 6 -2.81 20.71 -2.25
C TYR A 6 -2.36 21.73 -3.30
N SER A 7 -2.15 22.99 -2.90
CA SER A 7 -1.74 24.05 -3.83
C SER A 7 -0.27 23.89 -4.27
N VAL A 8 0.64 23.48 -3.38
CA VAL A 8 2.08 23.40 -3.71
C VAL A 8 2.38 22.24 -4.66
N LEU A 9 1.72 21.08 -4.46
CA LEU A 9 1.86 19.91 -5.33
C LEU A 9 1.35 20.18 -6.75
N LEU A 10 0.23 20.90 -6.89
CA LEU A 10 -0.35 21.23 -8.19
C LEU A 10 0.55 22.19 -8.98
N PHE A 11 1.13 23.20 -8.32
CA PHE A 11 2.05 24.14 -8.96
C PHE A 11 3.37 23.50 -9.38
N ALA A 12 3.93 22.59 -8.57
CA ALA A 12 5.15 21.85 -8.92
C ALA A 12 4.94 20.93 -10.14
N LEU A 13 3.77 20.28 -10.22
CA LEU A 13 3.41 19.43 -11.37
C LEU A 13 3.27 20.26 -12.66
N VAL A 14 2.58 21.40 -12.59
CA VAL A 14 2.39 22.30 -13.75
C VAL A 14 3.71 22.89 -14.23
N ALA A 15 4.60 23.27 -13.30
CA ALA A 15 5.93 23.78 -13.65
C ALA A 15 6.78 22.70 -14.32
N ALA A 16 6.85 21.49 -13.76
CA ALA A 16 7.64 20.39 -14.32
C ALA A 16 7.16 19.97 -15.72
N VAL A 17 5.84 19.92 -15.95
CA VAL A 17 5.27 19.62 -17.28
C VAL A 17 5.59 20.72 -18.28
N SER A 18 5.55 21.99 -17.87
CA SER A 18 5.85 23.13 -18.74
C SER A 18 7.33 23.18 -19.15
N THR A 19 8.25 22.90 -18.23
CA THR A 19 9.69 22.89 -18.54
C THR A 19 10.07 21.72 -19.43
N TYR A 20 9.53 20.53 -19.17
CA TYR A 20 9.81 19.35 -20.00
C TYR A 20 9.26 19.50 -21.42
N ALA A 21 8.06 20.09 -21.57
CA ALA A 21 7.46 20.38 -22.88
C ALA A 21 8.26 21.45 -23.66
N ALA A 22 8.86 22.42 -22.96
CA ALA A 22 9.72 23.43 -23.56
C ALA A 22 11.05 22.84 -24.06
N GLU A 23 11.59 21.82 -23.38
CA GLU A 23 12.88 21.20 -23.71
C GLU A 23 12.79 20.11 -24.79
N ASN A 24 11.67 19.40 -24.91
CA ASN A 24 11.55 18.21 -25.77
C ASN A 24 10.66 18.40 -27.00
N GLY A 25 10.16 19.63 -27.22
CA GLY A 25 9.14 19.90 -28.23
C GLY A 25 7.79 19.29 -27.84
N ALA A 26 6.72 19.84 -28.39
CA ALA A 26 5.33 19.49 -28.09
C ALA A 26 4.90 18.04 -28.47
N ALA A 27 5.84 17.11 -28.68
CA ALA A 27 5.57 15.82 -29.30
C ALA A 27 5.21 14.69 -28.30
N ASP A 28 5.55 14.81 -27.01
CA ASP A 28 5.27 13.75 -26.02
C ASP A 28 4.85 14.31 -24.65
N PHE A 29 3.71 15.00 -24.61
CA PHE A 29 3.12 15.49 -23.36
C PHE A 29 2.70 14.36 -22.41
N GLU A 30 2.32 13.20 -22.95
CA GLU A 30 1.93 12.04 -22.14
C GLU A 30 3.14 11.46 -21.41
N GLY A 31 4.25 11.22 -22.12
CA GLY A 31 5.51 10.76 -21.52
C GLY A 31 6.05 11.74 -20.48
N ALA A 32 5.97 13.05 -20.76
CA ALA A 32 6.29 14.10 -19.81
C ALA A 32 5.49 13.98 -18.51
N TYR A 33 4.17 13.83 -18.65
CA TYR A 33 3.22 13.73 -17.55
C TYR A 33 3.47 12.47 -16.72
N PHE A 34 3.62 11.30 -17.35
CA PHE A 34 3.88 10.04 -16.62
C PHE A 34 5.23 10.08 -15.91
N LYS A 35 6.27 10.62 -16.54
CA LYS A 35 7.58 10.78 -15.91
C LYS A 35 7.53 11.70 -14.69
N ALA A 36 6.91 12.87 -14.81
CA ALA A 36 6.76 13.81 -13.71
C ALA A 36 5.92 13.19 -12.56
N THR A 37 4.86 12.46 -12.90
CA THR A 37 4.01 11.76 -11.94
C THR A 37 4.78 10.67 -11.18
N GLU A 38 5.53 9.82 -11.88
CA GLU A 38 6.31 8.76 -11.23
C GLU A 38 7.44 9.32 -10.36
N GLN A 39 8.07 10.43 -10.79
CA GLN A 39 9.04 11.14 -9.95
C GLN A 39 8.38 11.69 -8.67
N ALA A 40 7.26 12.40 -8.79
CA ALA A 40 6.55 12.94 -7.64
C ALA A 40 6.08 11.83 -6.67
N LYS A 41 5.61 10.70 -7.20
CA LYS A 41 5.27 9.52 -6.39
C LYS A 41 6.50 8.92 -5.69
N ALA A 42 7.64 8.85 -6.35
CA ALA A 42 8.88 8.35 -5.75
C ALA A 42 9.36 9.24 -4.60
N GLU A 43 9.35 10.56 -4.80
CA GLU A 43 9.69 11.54 -3.77
C GLU A 43 8.72 11.45 -2.57
N TYR A 44 7.42 11.34 -2.85
CA TYR A 44 6.42 11.11 -1.82
C TYR A 44 6.69 9.84 -1.02
N ARG A 45 6.94 8.72 -1.71
CA ARG A 45 7.22 7.42 -1.07
C ARG A 45 8.41 7.50 -0.13
N GLN A 46 9.50 8.16 -0.55
CA GLN A 46 10.69 8.35 0.29
C GLN A 46 10.39 9.19 1.53
N ALA A 47 9.71 10.32 1.37
CA ALA A 47 9.32 11.18 2.49
C ALA A 47 8.35 10.48 3.45
N PHE A 48 7.37 9.76 2.89
CA PHE A 48 6.40 8.98 3.64
C PHE A 48 7.08 7.84 4.41
N ALA A 49 7.95 7.06 3.77
CA ALA A 49 8.73 6.02 4.43
C ALA A 49 9.54 6.60 5.61
N ALA A 50 10.27 7.70 5.41
CA ALA A 50 11.02 8.35 6.49
C ALA A 50 10.11 8.73 7.68
N SER A 51 8.87 9.18 7.40
CA SER A 51 7.91 9.55 8.45
C SER A 51 7.45 8.37 9.32
N LEU A 52 7.52 7.13 8.82
CA LEU A 52 7.11 5.92 9.56
C LEU A 52 7.95 5.66 10.81
N SER A 53 9.13 6.27 10.93
CA SER A 53 9.96 6.24 12.15
C SER A 53 9.23 6.78 13.39
N LYS A 54 8.16 7.56 13.20
CA LYS A 54 7.31 8.12 14.26
C LYS A 54 6.15 7.21 14.65
N ALA A 55 6.03 6.01 14.05
CA ALA A 55 4.96 5.10 14.39
C ALA A 55 5.10 4.61 15.84
N THR A 56 4.05 4.79 16.63
CA THR A 56 3.99 4.40 18.05
C THR A 56 3.20 3.13 18.27
N LYS A 57 2.41 2.71 17.28
CA LYS A 57 1.61 1.50 17.31
C LYS A 57 1.59 0.87 15.93
N ALA A 58 1.62 -0.45 15.88
CA ALA A 58 1.39 -1.21 14.67
C ALA A 58 0.55 -2.45 14.96
N GLU A 59 -0.24 -2.85 13.98
CA GLU A 59 -1.04 -4.05 13.99
C GLU A 59 -0.84 -4.80 12.69
N ILE A 60 -0.59 -6.10 12.81
CA ILE A 60 -0.52 -7.03 11.69
C ILE A 60 -1.76 -7.92 11.71
N TYR A 61 -2.24 -8.24 10.53
CA TYR A 61 -3.45 -9.00 10.30
C TYR A 61 -3.13 -10.18 9.38
N LEU A 62 -3.68 -11.34 9.71
CA LEU A 62 -3.83 -12.44 8.76
C LEU A 62 -5.23 -12.31 8.15
N LEU A 63 -5.27 -12.23 6.84
CA LEU A 63 -6.49 -12.11 6.05
C LEU A 63 -6.82 -13.47 5.43
N ASP A 64 -8.02 -13.61 4.89
CA ASP A 64 -8.30 -14.71 3.99
C ASP A 64 -8.10 -14.29 2.53
N PHE A 65 -7.87 -15.27 1.65
CA PHE A 65 -7.58 -15.02 0.25
C PHE A 65 -8.77 -14.48 -0.56
N GLU A 66 -9.94 -14.35 0.06
CA GLU A 66 -11.19 -14.01 -0.61
C GLU A 66 -11.51 -12.53 -0.51
N VAL A 67 -11.34 -11.85 -1.64
CA VAL A 67 -11.76 -10.48 -1.80
C VAL A 67 -13.27 -10.42 -1.99
N GLN A 68 -13.96 -9.81 -1.04
CA GLN A 68 -15.38 -9.50 -1.10
C GLN A 68 -15.57 -8.15 -1.80
N HIS A 69 -16.52 -8.10 -2.71
CA HIS A 69 -16.90 -6.89 -3.43
C HIS A 69 -18.18 -6.31 -2.82
N HIS A 70 -18.18 -5.01 -2.63
CA HIS A 70 -19.26 -4.24 -2.04
C HIS A 70 -19.73 -3.18 -3.03
N ASP A 71 -21.02 -2.86 -3.02
CA ASP A 71 -21.58 -1.91 -3.97
C ASP A 71 -21.00 -0.51 -3.77
N PRO A 72 -20.60 0.18 -4.86
CA PRO A 72 -19.98 1.51 -4.77
C PRO A 72 -20.90 2.59 -4.19
N GLY A 73 -22.21 2.33 -4.09
CA GLY A 73 -23.18 3.19 -3.41
C GLY A 73 -23.11 3.14 -1.88
N ASP A 74 -22.56 2.08 -1.30
CA ASP A 74 -22.43 1.89 0.16
C ASP A 74 -21.06 2.36 0.70
N ILE A 75 -20.16 2.80 -0.18
CA ILE A 75 -18.75 3.08 0.16
C ILE A 75 -18.24 4.24 -0.68
N GLN A 76 -18.84 5.40 -0.45
CA GLN A 76 -18.21 6.67 -0.78
C GLN A 76 -17.04 6.94 0.17
N TRP A 77 -15.91 6.23 -0.01
CA TRP A 77 -14.58 6.55 0.56
C TRP A 77 -14.49 6.82 2.08
N GLN A 78 -15.49 6.37 2.83
CA GLN A 78 -15.75 6.59 4.24
C GLN A 78 -16.73 5.44 4.60
N ILE A 79 -16.63 4.62 5.64
CA ILE A 79 -16.08 4.73 6.99
C ILE A 79 -16.06 3.27 7.52
N HIS A 80 -14.92 2.79 8.03
CA HIS A 80 -14.78 1.56 8.84
C HIS A 80 -15.46 0.28 8.28
N PRO A 81 -14.74 -0.60 7.58
CA PRO A 81 -15.27 -1.94 7.31
C PRO A 81 -15.68 -2.62 8.65
N PRO A 82 -16.59 -3.60 8.61
CA PRO A 82 -16.93 -4.42 9.78
C PRO A 82 -15.68 -4.82 10.57
N LYS A 83 -15.82 -5.02 11.89
CA LYS A 83 -14.66 -5.26 12.77
C LYS A 83 -13.83 -6.49 12.37
N ASP A 84 -14.43 -7.43 11.66
CA ASP A 84 -13.86 -8.65 11.11
C ASP A 84 -13.44 -8.54 9.64
N GLN A 85 -13.42 -7.33 9.07
CA GLN A 85 -13.02 -7.05 7.69
C GLN A 85 -11.85 -6.07 7.62
N PHE A 86 -10.98 -6.32 6.66
CA PHE A 86 -9.83 -5.48 6.34
C PHE A 86 -10.00 -4.86 4.94
N PRO A 87 -9.79 -3.56 4.78
CA PRO A 87 -9.96 -2.91 3.48
C PRO A 87 -8.80 -3.27 2.54
N ILE A 88 -9.13 -3.58 1.29
CA ILE A 88 -8.14 -3.96 0.27
C ILE A 88 -7.90 -2.83 -0.71
N GLU A 89 -8.97 -2.40 -1.39
CA GLU A 89 -9.04 -1.24 -2.26
C GLU A 89 -10.48 -0.71 -2.27
N LYS A 90 -10.76 0.33 -3.06
CA LYS A 90 -12.11 0.90 -3.13
C LYS A 90 -13.13 -0.19 -3.49
N GLY A 91 -14.16 -0.35 -2.67
CA GLY A 91 -15.18 -1.36 -2.97
C GLY A 91 -14.87 -2.76 -2.43
N LYS A 92 -13.70 -2.99 -1.81
CA LYS A 92 -13.20 -4.35 -1.58
C LYS A 92 -12.63 -4.57 -0.19
N THR A 93 -12.94 -5.73 0.39
CA THR A 93 -12.44 -6.15 1.71
C THR A 93 -12.07 -7.62 1.72
N CYS A 94 -11.18 -8.03 2.62
CA CYS A 94 -11.00 -9.42 3.01
C CYS A 94 -11.46 -9.63 4.45
N ARG A 95 -11.80 -10.88 4.81
CA ARG A 95 -12.07 -11.21 6.21
C ARG A 95 -10.77 -11.30 6.99
N ILE A 96 -10.81 -10.86 8.24
CA ILE A 96 -9.71 -10.98 9.19
C ILE A 96 -9.79 -12.35 9.84
N LEU A 97 -8.78 -13.18 9.61
CA LEU A 97 -8.61 -14.47 10.31
C LEU A 97 -7.96 -14.28 11.68
N LYS A 98 -6.96 -13.39 11.76
CA LYS A 98 -6.21 -13.13 12.99
C LYS A 98 -5.70 -11.70 13.03
N ARG A 99 -5.58 -11.15 14.24
CA ARG A 99 -5.01 -9.83 14.51
C ARG A 99 -3.97 -9.94 15.62
N LYS A 100 -2.86 -9.21 15.48
CA LYS A 100 -1.83 -9.06 16.51
C LYS A 100 -1.44 -7.59 16.60
N ILE A 101 -1.44 -7.06 17.83
CA ILE A 101 -0.82 -5.77 18.14
C ILE A 101 0.67 -6.03 18.34
N LEU A 102 1.52 -5.32 17.61
CA LEU A 102 2.97 -5.47 17.73
C LEU A 102 3.50 -4.75 18.97
N THR A 103 4.47 -5.40 19.63
CA THR A 103 5.25 -4.80 20.72
C THR A 103 6.18 -3.71 20.20
N GLY A 104 6.68 -2.85 21.09
CA GLY A 104 7.63 -1.80 20.72
C GLY A 104 8.89 -2.33 20.02
N ASP A 105 9.40 -3.50 20.43
CA ASP A 105 10.58 -4.10 19.80
C ASP A 105 10.28 -4.74 18.44
N GLU A 106 9.09 -5.30 18.25
CA GLU A 106 8.64 -5.77 16.93
C GLU A 106 8.44 -4.60 15.98
N ILE A 107 7.91 -3.46 16.45
CA ILE A 107 7.80 -2.24 15.64
C ILE A 107 9.20 -1.78 15.20
N LYS A 108 10.17 -1.71 16.13
CA LYS A 108 11.56 -1.35 15.81
C LYS A 108 12.18 -2.28 14.76
N LYS A 109 11.84 -3.57 14.78
CA LYS A 109 12.31 -4.56 13.77
C LYS A 109 11.61 -4.38 12.42
N LEU A 110 10.30 -4.13 12.43
CA LEU A 110 9.48 -3.97 11.22
C LEU A 110 9.86 -2.73 10.41
N LEU A 111 10.03 -1.59 11.10
CA LEU A 111 10.11 -0.29 10.45
C LEU A 111 11.23 -0.19 9.40
N PRO A 112 12.49 -0.59 9.65
CA PRO A 112 13.54 -0.49 8.64
C PRO A 112 13.21 -1.20 7.32
N SER A 113 12.68 -2.43 7.39
CA SER A 113 12.30 -3.20 6.21
C SER A 113 11.10 -2.59 5.50
N LEU A 114 10.10 -2.12 6.24
CA LEU A 114 8.93 -1.46 5.66
C LEU A 114 9.30 -0.15 4.97
N GLN A 115 10.18 0.63 5.58
CA GLN A 115 10.71 1.89 5.03
C GLN A 115 11.52 1.65 3.76
N ALA A 116 12.36 0.61 3.74
CA ALA A 116 13.12 0.23 2.56
C ALA A 116 12.20 -0.19 1.40
N THR A 117 11.14 -0.95 1.67
CA THR A 117 10.15 -1.33 0.65
C THR A 117 9.36 -0.15 0.12
N ILE A 118 8.79 0.68 1.00
CA ILE A 118 7.94 1.79 0.55
C ILE A 118 8.79 2.88 -0.10
N GLY A 119 9.93 3.23 0.50
CA GLY A 119 10.82 4.30 0.05
C GLY A 119 11.76 3.91 -1.08
N ALA A 120 11.62 2.73 -1.68
CA ALA A 120 12.46 2.30 -2.79
C ALA A 120 12.40 3.31 -3.95
N LYS A 121 13.58 3.69 -4.45
CA LYS A 121 13.73 4.63 -5.57
C LYS A 121 13.05 4.07 -6.82
N GLU A 122 13.32 2.80 -7.11
CA GLU A 122 12.67 2.06 -8.16
C GLU A 122 11.45 1.34 -7.60
N ASN A 123 10.33 1.43 -8.31
CA ASN A 123 9.13 0.69 -7.98
C ASN A 123 8.95 -0.39 -9.05
N HIS A 124 9.19 -1.65 -8.68
CA HIS A 124 8.93 -2.79 -9.56
C HIS A 124 7.49 -3.32 -9.41
N GLY A 125 6.59 -2.48 -8.90
CA GLY A 125 5.16 -2.76 -8.85
C GLY A 125 4.63 -3.13 -10.23
N GLY A 126 3.89 -4.24 -10.29
CA GLY A 126 3.42 -4.82 -11.54
C GLY A 126 2.94 -6.27 -11.32
N ALA A 127 2.17 -6.79 -12.28
CA ALA A 127 1.28 -7.96 -12.19
C ALA A 127 0.00 -7.70 -11.36
N MET A 128 -1.15 -7.88 -12.02
CA MET A 128 -2.51 -7.61 -11.50
C MET A 128 -3.09 -8.74 -10.62
N CYS A 129 -2.28 -9.73 -10.22
CA CYS A 129 -2.76 -10.72 -9.25
C CYS A 129 -2.78 -10.09 -7.86
N HIS A 130 -3.93 -10.11 -7.21
CA HIS A 130 -4.06 -9.56 -5.88
C HIS A 130 -4.86 -10.51 -4.99
N PHE A 131 -4.11 -11.31 -4.23
CA PHE A 131 -4.60 -12.27 -3.24
C PHE A 131 -4.09 -11.81 -1.86
N PRO A 132 -4.78 -10.85 -1.21
CA PRO A 132 -4.35 -10.34 0.08
C PRO A 132 -4.26 -11.45 1.09
N ILE A 133 -3.17 -11.48 1.87
CA ILE A 133 -3.01 -12.47 2.93
C ILE A 133 -2.51 -11.85 4.24
N HIS A 134 -1.72 -10.79 4.14
CA HIS A 134 -1.27 -10.02 5.29
C HIS A 134 -1.75 -8.58 5.19
N GLY A 135 -2.30 -8.06 6.28
CA GLY A 135 -2.66 -6.65 6.44
C GLY A 135 -1.76 -5.98 7.47
N LEU A 136 -1.53 -4.68 7.29
CA LEU A 136 -0.71 -3.88 8.19
C LEU A 136 -1.36 -2.50 8.42
N ARG A 137 -1.43 -2.10 9.69
CA ARG A 137 -1.81 -0.75 10.09
C ARG A 137 -0.75 -0.16 11.02
N LEU A 138 -0.36 1.09 10.77
CA LEU A 138 0.54 1.86 11.64
C LEU A 138 -0.13 3.14 12.09
N TRP A 139 0.12 3.55 13.33
CA TRP A 139 -0.34 4.81 13.88
C TRP A 139 0.81 5.61 14.49
N THR A 140 0.70 6.93 14.41
CA THR A 140 1.49 7.90 15.18
C THR A 140 0.56 8.62 16.14
N GLY A 141 0.70 8.33 17.44
CA GLY A 141 -0.35 8.66 18.41
C GLY A 141 -1.65 7.96 18.02
N ASP A 142 -2.73 8.72 17.90
CA ASP A 142 -4.06 8.21 17.51
C ASP A 142 -4.32 8.27 16.00
N GLN A 143 -3.40 8.85 15.22
CA GLN A 143 -3.57 9.01 13.78
C GLN A 143 -3.09 7.75 13.05
N LEU A 144 -3.98 7.10 12.29
CA LEU A 144 -3.62 6.06 11.32
C LEU A 144 -2.79 6.69 10.20
N VAL A 145 -1.54 6.26 10.04
CA VAL A 145 -0.60 6.80 9.04
C VAL A 145 -0.39 5.87 7.86
N LEU A 146 -0.58 4.56 8.04
CA LEU A 146 -0.52 3.57 6.98
C LEU A 146 -1.58 2.49 7.23
N GLU A 147 -2.32 2.15 6.18
CA GLU A 147 -3.17 0.97 6.10
C GLU A 147 -2.90 0.33 4.74
N THR A 148 -2.37 -0.88 4.75
CA THR A 148 -2.02 -1.62 3.53
C THR A 148 -2.25 -3.10 3.73
N ASN A 149 -2.36 -3.81 2.61
CA ASN A 149 -2.34 -5.26 2.54
C ASN A 149 -1.20 -5.70 1.60
N ILE A 150 -0.88 -6.98 1.65
CA ILE A 150 0.23 -7.60 0.91
C ILE A 150 -0.34 -8.83 0.19
N CYS A 151 -0.10 -8.90 -1.11
CA CYS A 151 -0.48 -10.04 -1.92
C CYS A 151 0.45 -11.23 -1.68
N TRP A 152 -0.11 -12.43 -1.53
CA TRP A 152 0.66 -13.67 -1.40
C TRP A 152 1.49 -14.03 -2.63
N SER A 153 0.98 -13.76 -3.82
CA SER A 153 1.60 -14.22 -5.06
C SER A 153 2.66 -13.23 -5.58
N CYS A 154 2.27 -11.97 -5.80
CA CYS A 154 3.17 -10.96 -6.35
C CYS A 154 3.92 -10.15 -5.28
N HIS A 155 3.60 -10.31 -4.00
CA HIS A 155 4.20 -9.57 -2.88
C HIS A 155 4.07 -8.05 -2.97
N ASN A 156 3.22 -7.56 -3.88
CA ASN A 156 2.92 -6.15 -3.97
C ASN A 156 2.07 -5.70 -2.78
N LEU A 157 2.30 -4.46 -2.35
CA LEU A 157 1.46 -3.78 -1.38
C LEU A 157 0.82 -2.53 -1.98
N TYR A 158 -0.28 -2.08 -1.38
CA TYR A 158 -0.97 -0.87 -1.82
C TYR A 158 -0.59 0.36 -0.98
N LEU A 159 -0.40 1.49 -1.64
CA LEU A 159 -0.17 2.78 -0.98
C LEU A 159 -1.15 3.82 -1.53
N GLN A 160 -1.94 4.45 -0.67
CA GLN A 160 -2.77 5.58 -1.05
C GLN A 160 -1.94 6.87 -1.06
N TYR A 161 -1.98 7.61 -2.18
CA TYR A 161 -1.36 8.92 -2.32
C TYR A 161 -2.32 10.04 -1.87
N PRO A 162 -1.83 11.27 -1.62
CA PRO A 162 -2.64 12.39 -1.13
C PRO A 162 -3.77 12.85 -2.08
N ASP A 163 -3.69 12.47 -3.35
CA ASP A 163 -4.70 12.68 -4.39
C ASP A 163 -5.75 11.56 -4.46
N TYR A 164 -5.74 10.64 -3.48
CA TYR A 164 -6.59 9.45 -3.38
C TYR A 164 -6.35 8.39 -4.45
N THR A 165 -5.30 8.54 -5.27
CA THR A 165 -4.88 7.47 -6.18
C THR A 165 -4.21 6.34 -5.38
N MET A 166 -4.37 5.11 -5.87
CA MET A 166 -3.72 3.94 -5.29
C MET A 166 -2.48 3.60 -6.11
N GLY A 167 -1.34 3.51 -5.43
CA GLY A 167 -0.11 2.95 -5.97
C GLY A 167 0.05 1.49 -5.61
N VAL A 168 0.58 0.70 -6.54
CA VAL A 168 1.09 -0.65 -6.29
C VAL A 168 2.59 -0.55 -6.07
N ILE A 169 3.07 -1.01 -4.92
CA ILE A 169 4.49 -1.01 -4.57
C ILE A 169 5.03 -2.43 -4.63
N GLY A 170 5.95 -2.69 -5.57
CA GLY A 170 6.55 -4.01 -5.83
C GLY A 170 8.02 -4.10 -5.44
N ALA A 171 8.41 -3.47 -4.34
CA ALA A 171 9.76 -3.53 -3.80
C ALA A 171 9.81 -4.38 -2.53
N TRP A 172 9.16 -5.55 -2.58
CA TRP A 172 9.11 -6.47 -1.45
C TRP A 172 10.51 -6.95 -1.08
N ASN A 173 10.83 -7.00 0.22
CA ASN A 173 12.11 -7.51 0.70
C ASN A 173 11.93 -8.74 1.59
N LYS A 174 12.91 -9.64 1.54
CA LYS A 174 12.89 -10.93 2.23
C LYS A 174 12.68 -10.80 3.75
N THR A 175 13.28 -9.78 4.38
CA THR A 175 13.14 -9.59 5.83
C THR A 175 11.71 -9.25 6.22
N LEU A 176 11.02 -8.42 5.42
CA LEU A 176 9.60 -8.13 5.64
C LEU A 176 8.75 -9.40 5.46
N GLU A 177 9.06 -10.22 4.47
CA GLU A 177 8.43 -11.53 4.26
C GLU A 177 8.54 -12.46 5.46
N GLU A 178 9.75 -12.60 6.00
CA GLU A 178 10.05 -13.43 7.16
C GLU A 178 9.25 -12.96 8.37
N PHE A 179 9.17 -11.65 8.62
CA PHE A 179 8.33 -11.11 9.70
C PHE A 179 6.85 -11.45 9.54
N MET A 180 6.30 -11.34 8.31
CA MET A 180 4.90 -11.69 8.07
C MET A 180 4.64 -13.18 8.32
N LYS A 181 5.54 -14.05 7.83
CA LYS A 181 5.45 -15.52 8.03
C LYS A 181 5.59 -15.92 9.50
N ASP A 182 6.53 -15.30 10.22
CA ASP A 182 6.80 -15.62 11.63
C ASP A 182 5.69 -15.11 12.55
N TRP A 183 5.18 -13.89 12.32
CA TRP A 183 4.18 -13.28 13.19
C TRP A 183 2.76 -13.71 12.85
N MET A 184 2.50 -14.02 11.59
CA MET A 184 1.20 -14.41 11.04
C MET A 184 1.35 -15.57 10.04
N PRO A 185 1.74 -16.76 10.51
CA PRO A 185 1.80 -17.94 9.64
C PRO A 185 0.42 -18.23 9.06
N ILE A 186 0.39 -18.57 7.76
CA ILE A 186 -0.84 -18.92 7.06
C ILE A 186 -1.21 -20.36 7.43
N PRO A 187 -2.42 -20.61 7.96
CA PRO A 187 -2.87 -21.96 8.27
C PRO A 187 -2.91 -22.85 7.02
N GLU A 188 -2.57 -24.13 7.19
CA GLU A 188 -2.57 -25.10 6.09
C GLU A 188 -3.95 -25.23 5.44
N GLU A 189 -5.02 -25.14 6.22
CA GLU A 189 -6.39 -25.17 5.72
C GLU A 189 -6.71 -23.99 4.78
N GLU A 190 -6.13 -22.82 5.03
CA GLU A 190 -6.33 -21.64 4.19
C GLU A 190 -5.52 -21.74 2.88
N LEU A 191 -4.31 -22.30 2.95
CA LEU A 191 -3.53 -22.64 1.75
C LEU A 191 -4.21 -23.71 0.90
N ALA A 192 -4.77 -24.75 1.53
CA ALA A 192 -5.51 -25.79 0.83
C ALA A 192 -6.76 -25.23 0.15
N ARG A 193 -7.51 -24.34 0.82
CA ARG A 193 -8.66 -23.63 0.26
C ARG A 193 -8.26 -22.78 -0.94
N PHE A 194 -7.15 -22.05 -0.83
CA PHE A 194 -6.59 -21.27 -1.93
C PHE A 194 -6.22 -22.13 -3.13
N GLN A 195 -5.47 -23.21 -2.91
CA GLN A 195 -5.04 -24.12 -3.97
C GLN A 195 -6.23 -24.79 -4.67
N ALA A 196 -7.25 -25.20 -3.93
CA ALA A 196 -8.46 -25.79 -4.50
C ALA A 196 -9.21 -24.82 -5.43
N LYS A 197 -9.17 -23.52 -5.13
CA LYS A 197 -9.90 -22.48 -5.89
C LYS A 197 -9.09 -21.88 -7.03
N TYR A 198 -7.80 -21.63 -6.82
CA TYR A 198 -6.94 -20.85 -7.73
C TYR A 198 -5.74 -21.65 -8.27
N GLY A 199 -5.51 -22.88 -7.83
CA GLY A 199 -4.32 -23.66 -8.18
C GLY A 199 -4.18 -24.01 -9.66
N ASN A 200 -5.23 -23.86 -10.46
CA ASN A 200 -5.22 -24.01 -11.91
C ASN A 200 -5.11 -22.68 -12.67
N SER A 201 -5.03 -21.54 -11.97
CA SER A 201 -5.09 -20.18 -12.52
C SER A 201 -3.86 -19.32 -12.16
N LEU A 202 -2.86 -19.95 -11.53
CA LEU A 202 -1.53 -19.40 -11.24
C LEU A 202 -0.51 -20.06 -12.16
#